data_AF-A0A167I5D4-F1
#
_entry.id   AF-A0A167I5D4-F1
#
_cell.length_a   1.000
_cell.length_b   1.000
_cell.length_c   1.000
_cell.angle_alpha   90.00
_cell.angle_beta   90.00
_cell.angle_gamma   90.00
#
_symmetry.space_group_name_H-M   'P 1'
#
loop_
_entity.id
_entity.type
_entity.pdbx_description
1 polymer ?
#
loop_
_entity_poly.entity_id
_entity_poly.type
_entity_poly.pdbx_seq_one_letter_code
_entity_poly.pdbx_strand_id
1 'polypeptide(L)'
;MTTPLTKNEDLKYQLESLASYEPNDIDNPQFEVVYEDANEREGFITVCCVDVAERAHKRIEELEKALHDIAALAEDGQLEIYAVGSIVDSALTD
;
A
#
# COMPACT_ATOMS: atom_id res chain seq x y z
N MET A 1 5.19 19.56 -11.86
CA MET A 1 4.09 18.94 -11.09
C MET A 1 4.54 17.53 -10.80
N THR A 2 4.97 17.23 -9.57
CA THR A 2 5.11 15.82 -9.16
C THR A 2 3.71 15.27 -8.94
N THR A 3 3.49 14.06 -9.43
CA THR A 3 2.22 13.36 -9.25
C THR A 3 2.07 13.06 -7.76
N PRO A 4 0.92 13.36 -7.12
CA PRO A 4 0.68 12.93 -5.75
C PRO A 4 0.80 11.41 -5.66
N LEU A 5 1.45 10.91 -4.60
CA LEU A 5 1.60 9.48 -4.36
C LEU A 5 0.22 8.81 -4.32
N THR A 6 0.08 7.68 -4.99
CA THR A 6 -1.07 6.78 -4.82
C THR A 6 -1.08 6.24 -3.38
N LYS A 7 -2.24 5.79 -2.87
CA LYS A 7 -2.30 5.22 -1.50
C LYS A 7 -1.38 4.00 -1.36
N ASN A 8 -1.16 3.25 -2.45
CA ASN A 8 -0.23 2.12 -2.48
C ASN A 8 1.24 2.55 -2.38
N GLU A 9 1.62 3.62 -3.08
CA GLU A 9 2.97 4.18 -2.97
C GLU A 9 3.21 4.76 -1.58
N ASP A 10 2.23 5.46 -1.01
CA ASP A 10 2.31 5.97 0.37
C ASP A 10 2.45 4.85 1.40
N LEU A 11 1.61 3.81 1.31
CA LEU A 11 1.67 2.67 2.23
C LEU A 11 2.98 1.90 2.10
N LYS A 12 3.46 1.68 0.87
CA LYS A 12 4.76 1.04 0.62
C LYS A 12 5.88 1.86 1.26
N TYR A 13 5.88 3.17 1.04
CA TYR A 13 6.91 4.05 1.57
C TYR A 13 6.95 4.07 3.10
N GLN A 14 5.78 4.12 3.75
CA GLN A 14 5.66 4.02 5.21
C GLN A 14 6.18 2.67 5.74
N LEU A 15 5.91 1.56 5.03
CA LEU A 15 6.44 0.24 5.41
C LEU A 15 7.97 0.18 5.26
N GLU A 16 8.54 0.79 4.22
CA GLU A 16 9.99 0.87 4.03
C GLU A 16 10.65 1.72 5.13
N SER A 17 10.04 2.86 5.49
CA SER A 17 10.49 3.67 6.62
C SER A 17 10.38 2.94 7.94
N LEU A 18 9.27 2.22 8.18
CA LEU A 18 9.09 1.39 9.38
C LEU A 18 10.14 0.27 9.47
N ALA A 19 10.43 -0.41 8.36
CA ALA A 19 11.43 -1.47 8.31
C ALA A 19 12.86 -0.95 8.54
N SER A 20 13.11 0.32 8.25
CA SER A 20 14.38 1.00 8.48
C SER A 20 14.48 1.61 9.89
N TYR A 21 13.37 1.65 10.63
CA TYR A 21 13.33 2.18 11.98
C TYR A 21 13.83 1.14 12.99
N GLU A 22 14.87 1.47 13.75
CA GLU A 22 15.33 0.61 14.84
C GLU A 22 14.32 0.67 15.99
N PRO A 23 13.78 -0.46 16.47
CA PRO A 23 12.81 -0.48 17.55
C PRO A 23 13.50 -0.20 18.90
N ASN A 24 13.80 1.07 19.15
CA ASN A 24 14.24 1.56 20.45
C ASN A 24 13.04 2.26 21.09
N ASP A 25 12.50 1.64 22.15
CA ASP A 25 11.22 1.91 22.85
C ASP A 25 9.96 1.27 22.25
N ILE A 26 9.58 0.14 22.85
CA ILE A 26 8.30 -0.57 22.64
C ILE A 26 7.08 0.29 23.03
N ASP A 27 7.31 1.38 23.77
CA ASP A 27 6.27 2.25 24.35
C ASP A 27 5.79 3.34 23.37
N ASN A 28 6.53 3.59 22.28
CA ASN A 28 6.12 4.54 21.26
C ASN A 28 5.84 3.82 19.93
N PRO A 29 4.57 3.56 19.59
CA PRO A 29 4.22 2.94 18.32
C PRO A 29 4.36 3.92 17.14
N GLN A 30 4.79 5.16 17.35
CA GLN A 30 4.90 6.16 16.29
C GLN A 30 6.31 6.24 15.71
N PHE A 31 6.39 6.43 14.40
CA PHE A 31 7.64 6.65 13.67
C PHE A 31 7.48 7.81 12.68
N GLU A 32 8.61 8.43 12.34
CA GLU A 32 8.66 9.52 11.37
C GLU A 32 8.90 8.97 9.97
N VAL A 33 8.15 9.50 9.01
CA VAL A 33 8.32 9.19 7.60
C VAL A 33 8.63 10.50 6.90
N VAL A 34 9.81 10.55 6.27
CA VAL A 34 10.36 11.74 5.62
C VAL A 34 9.90 11.77 4.18
N TYR A 35 9.32 12.87 3.71
CA TYR A 35 8.89 13.01 2.33
C TYR A 35 9.54 14.24 1.69
N GLU A 36 9.78 14.17 0.40
CA GLU A 36 10.25 15.30 -0.40
C GLU A 36 9.10 15.83 -1.27
N ASP A 37 8.82 17.13 -1.18
CA ASP A 37 7.77 17.76 -1.98
C ASP A 37 8.20 18.06 -3.42
N ALA A 38 7.27 18.56 -4.23
CA ALA A 38 7.52 18.94 -5.62
C ALA A 38 8.62 20.00 -5.84
N ASN A 39 9.02 20.69 -4.76
CA ASN A 39 9.98 21.79 -4.76
C ASN A 39 11.28 21.39 -4.04
N GLU A 40 11.56 20.10 -3.91
CA GLU A 40 12.75 19.55 -3.25
C GLU A 40 12.86 19.95 -1.77
N ARG A 41 11.71 20.17 -1.12
CA ARG A 41 11.66 20.46 0.32
C ARG A 41 11.40 19.19 1.08
N GLU A 42 12.33 18.84 1.96
CA GLU A 42 12.15 17.76 2.92
C GLU A 42 11.18 18.19 4.03
N GLY A 43 10.25 17.29 4.35
CA GLY A 43 9.37 17.36 5.50
C GLY A 43 9.19 15.97 6.10
N PHE A 44 8.46 15.88 7.21
CA PHE A 44 8.12 14.60 7.80
C PHE A 44 6.66 14.60 8.27
N ILE A 45 6.09 13.40 8.35
CA ILE A 45 4.86 13.13 9.09
C ILE A 45 5.14 12.07 10.13
N THR A 46 4.37 12.11 11.21
CA THR A 46 4.38 11.08 12.25
C THR A 46 3.23 10.11 11.98
N VAL A 47 3.53 8.82 11.95
CA VAL A 47 2.57 7.75 11.68
C VAL A 47 2.68 6.65 12.73
N CYS A 48 1.57 5.96 13.00
CA CYS A 48 1.50 4.85 13.95
C CYS A 48 1.78 3.52 13.23
N CYS A 49 2.66 2.69 13.79
CA CYS A 49 2.99 1.37 13.25
C CYS A 49 1.80 0.42 13.24
N VAL A 50 0.89 0.55 14.21
CA VAL A 50 -0.35 -0.24 14.27
C VAL A 50 -1.26 0.12 13.09
N ASP A 51 -1.49 1.42 12.85
CA ASP A 51 -2.34 1.89 11.75
C ASP A 51 -1.75 1.51 10.37
N VAL A 52 -0.42 1.54 10.25
CA VAL A 52 0.29 1.10 9.03
C VAL A 52 0.14 -0.41 8.84
N ALA A 53 0.27 -1.20 9.91
CA ALA A 53 0.08 -2.64 9.87
C ALA A 53 -1.38 -3.03 9.52
N GLU A 54 -2.38 -2.34 10.08
CA GLU A 54 -3.80 -2.55 9.76
C GLU A 54 -4.09 -2.24 8.29
N ARG A 55 -3.57 -1.12 7.77
CA ARG A 55 -3.71 -0.78 6.34
C ARG A 55 -3.02 -1.80 5.45
N ALA A 56 -1.82 -2.25 5.82
CA ALA A 56 -1.10 -3.29 5.10
C ALA A 56 -1.87 -4.62 5.10
N HIS A 57 -2.44 -5.01 6.23
CA HIS A 57 -3.21 -6.24 6.34
C HIS A 57 -4.48 -6.20 5.46
N LYS A 58 -5.28 -5.14 5.59
CA LYS A 58 -6.46 -4.93 4.74
C LYS A 58 -6.09 -4.97 3.26
N ARG A 59 -4.94 -4.38 2.91
CA ARG A 59 -4.46 -4.37 1.53
C ARG A 59 -4.12 -5.76 1.00
N ILE A 60 -3.52 -6.60 1.84
CA ILE A 60 -3.24 -7.99 1.50
C ILE A 60 -4.56 -8.75 1.28
N GLU A 61 -5.56 -8.58 2.15
CA GLU A 61 -6.88 -9.23 1.98
C GLU A 61 -7.56 -8.84 0.66
N GLU A 62 -7.50 -7.56 0.26
CA GLU A 62 -8.04 -7.09 -1.02
C GLU A 62 -7.35 -7.76 -2.21
N LEU A 63 -6.01 -7.87 -2.17
CA LEU A 63 -5.22 -8.51 -3.22
C LEU A 63 -5.48 -10.02 -3.28
N GLU A 64 -5.56 -10.69 -2.13
CA GLU A 64 -5.88 -12.12 -2.04
C GLU A 64 -7.29 -12.42 -2.57
N LYS A 65 -8.25 -11.54 -2.30
CA LYS A 65 -9.60 -11.64 -2.87
C LYS A 65 -9.58 -11.47 -4.38
N ALA A 66 -8.88 -10.45 -4.89
CA ALA A 66 -8.75 -10.23 -6.34
C ALA A 66 -8.12 -11.43 -7.04
N LEU A 67 -7.09 -12.03 -6.44
CA LEU A 67 -6.45 -13.27 -6.92
C LEU A 67 -7.43 -14.45 -6.95
N HIS A 68 -8.22 -14.65 -5.89
CA HIS A 68 -9.25 -15.69 -5.86
C HIS A 68 -10.33 -15.48 -6.92
N ASP A 69 -10.83 -14.24 -7.09
CA ASP A 69 -11.84 -13.92 -8.08
C ASP A 69 -11.32 -14.21 -9.51
N ILE A 70 -10.05 -13.87 -9.79
CA ILE A 70 -9.38 -14.20 -11.06
C ILE A 70 -9.26 -15.71 -11.25
N ALA A 71 -8.86 -16.45 -10.22
CA ALA A 71 -8.73 -17.91 -10.29
C ALA A 71 -10.07 -18.59 -10.59
N ALA A 72 -11.16 -18.16 -9.94
CA ALA A 72 -12.50 -18.67 -10.19
C ALA A 72 -12.96 -18.41 -11.64
N LEU A 73 -12.73 -17.20 -12.17
CA LEU A 73 -13.05 -16.87 -13.56
C LEU A 73 -12.23 -17.71 -14.56
N ALA A 74 -10.98 -18.04 -14.22
CA ALA A 74 -10.13 -18.90 -15.03
C ALA A 74 -10.65 -20.35 -15.06
N GLU A 75 -11.07 -20.88 -13.92
CA GLU A 75 -11.67 -22.22 -13.81
C GLU A 75 -13.00 -22.32 -14.59
N ASP A 76 -13.82 -21.28 -14.53
CA ASP A 76 -15.10 -21.21 -15.24
C ASP A 76 -14.96 -20.91 -16.75
N GLY A 77 -13.73 -20.70 -17.24
CA GLY A 77 -13.46 -20.39 -18.65
C GLY A 77 -13.96 -19.01 -19.10
N GLN A 78 -14.27 -18.12 -18.15
CA GLN A 78 -14.79 -16.77 -18.38
C GLN A 78 -13.69 -15.69 -18.33
N LEU A 79 -12.42 -16.09 -18.22
CA LEU A 79 -11.30 -15.18 -18.07
C LEU A 79 -10.97 -14.46 -19.39
N GLU A 80 -11.33 -13.19 -19.49
CA GLU A 80 -10.87 -12.29 -20.54
C GLU A 80 -9.74 -11.37 -20.03
N ILE A 81 -8.73 -11.09 -20.86
CA ILE A 81 -7.56 -10.25 -20.50
C ILE A 81 -8.00 -8.85 -20.01
N TYR A 82 -9.08 -8.30 -20.56
CA TYR A 82 -9.64 -7.01 -20.15
C TYR A 82 -10.25 -7.05 -18.74
N ALA A 83 -10.89 -8.17 -18.37
CA ALA A 83 -11.46 -8.36 -17.04
C ALA A 83 -10.35 -8.45 -15.96
N VAL A 84 -9.23 -9.12 -16.28
CA VAL A 84 -8.05 -9.15 -15.41
C VAL A 84 -7.50 -7.74 -15.18
N GLY A 85 -7.37 -6.95 -16.24
CA GLY A 85 -6.94 -5.54 -16.14
C GLY A 85 -7.86 -4.72 -15.23
N SER A 86 -9.19 -4.87 -15.36
CA SER A 86 -10.15 -4.14 -14.52
C SER A 86 -10.14 -4.57 -13.05
N ILE A 87 -10.00 -5.86 -12.76
CA ILE A 87 -9.90 -6.38 -11.38
C ILE A 87 -8.61 -5.90 -10.71
N VAL A 88 -7.50 -5.98 -11.46
CA VAL A 88 -6.18 -5.54 -11.00
C VAL A 88 -6.13 -4.02 -10.83
N ASP A 89 -6.69 -3.24 -11.76
CA ASP A 89 -6.77 -1.79 -11.62
C ASP A 89 -7.65 -1.40 -10.43
N SER A 90 -8.82 -2.04 -10.27
CA SER A 90 -9.69 -1.78 -9.11
C SER A 90 -9.00 -2.11 -7.80
N ALA A 91 -8.15 -3.14 -7.79
CA ALA A 91 -7.29 -3.40 -6.65
C ALA A 91 -6.23 -2.29 -6.53
N LEU A 92 -5.51 -1.90 -7.58
CA LEU A 92 -4.31 -1.04 -7.51
C LEU A 92 -4.55 0.48 -7.49
N THR A 93 -5.74 0.96 -7.85
CA THR A 93 -6.02 2.40 -8.07
C THR A 93 -6.71 3.12 -6.93
N ASP A 94 -7.04 2.44 -5.84
CA ASP A 94 -7.53 3.08 -4.62
C ASP A 94 -6.38 3.66 -3.78
#